data_AF-A0A453QR12-F1
#
_entry.id   AF-A0A453QR12-F1
#
_cell.length_a   1.000
_cell.length_b   1.000
_cell.length_c   1.000
_cell.angle_alpha   90.00
_cell.angle_beta   90.00
_cell.angle_gamma   90.00
#
_symmetry.space_group_name_H-M   'P 1'
#
loop_
_entity.id
_entity.type
_entity.pdbx_description
1 polymer ?
#
loop_
_entity_poly.entity_id
_entity_poly.type
_entity_poly.pdbx_seq_one_letter_code
_entity_poly.pdbx_strand_id
1 'polypeptide(L)' 'MEQFHHGQHVRLRSRVHATYLHADEDGHGVSLHHRRASMNAAWAVHLHQFQNAQYLLLHSAAY' A
#
# COMPACT_ATOMS: atom_id res chain seq x y z
N MET A 1 -8.41 -6.99 12.33
CA MET A 1 -7.93 -5.92 11.42
C MET A 1 -8.31 -4.53 11.93
N GLU A 2 -8.12 -4.23 13.22
CA GLU A 2 -8.68 -3.01 13.81
C GLU A 2 -7.88 -1.73 13.51
N GLN A 3 -6.62 -1.87 13.08
CA GLN A 3 -5.73 -0.75 12.76
C GLN A 3 -5.91 -0.21 11.33
N PHE A 4 -6.65 -0.94 10.50
CA PHE A 4 -6.85 -0.62 9.10
C PHE A 4 -8.33 -0.33 8.85
N HIS A 5 -8.61 0.83 8.30
CA HIS A 5 -9.96 1.22 7.89
C HIS A 5 -10.06 1.23 6.37
N HIS A 6 -11.19 0.77 5.83
CA HIS A 6 -11.42 0.83 4.39
C HIS A 6 -11.33 2.30 3.91
N GLY A 7 -10.60 2.55 2.82
CA GLY A 7 -10.32 3.89 2.28
C GLY A 7 -9.19 4.65 2.99
N GLN A 8 -8.63 4.11 4.07
CA GLN A 8 -7.47 4.71 4.74
C GLN A 8 -6.24 4.67 3.84
N HIS A 9 -5.47 5.76 3.84
CA HIS A 9 -4.20 5.80 3.12
C HIS A 9 -3.04 5.46 4.06
N VAL A 10 -2.20 4.52 3.64
CA VAL A 10 -1.04 4.05 4.39
C VAL A 10 0.23 4.13 3.55
N ARG A 11 1.38 4.05 4.22
CA ARG A 11 2.68 3.87 3.59
C ARG A 11 3.36 2.68 4.23
N LEU A 12 3.86 1.75 3.42
CA LEU A 12 4.56 0.58 3.91
C LEU A 12 6.06 0.85 3.93
N ARG A 13 6.68 0.75 5.11
CA ARG A 13 8.13 0.90 5.28
C ARG A 13 8.78 -0.47 5.43
N SER A 14 9.73 -0.78 4.57
CA SER A 14 10.64 -1.90 4.77
C SER A 14 11.56 -1.59 5.95
N ARG A 15 11.52 -2.43 6.99
CA ARG A 15 12.43 -2.27 8.14
C ARG A 15 13.86 -2.63 7.81
N VAL A 16 14.08 -3.55 6.87
CA VAL A 16 15.41 -4.05 6.47
C VAL A 16 16.17 -2.98 5.68
N HIS A 17 15.48 -2.31 4.75
CA HIS A 17 16.10 -1.36 3.84
C HIS A 17 15.83 0.11 4.20
N ALA A 18 14.99 0.36 5.22
CA ALA A 18 14.51 1.69 5.58
C ALA A 18 13.84 2.47 4.42
N THR A 19 13.40 1.75 3.37
CA THR A 19 12.71 2.27 2.18
C THR A 19 11.20 2.09 2.29
N TYR A 20 10.46 2.66 1.35
CA TYR A 20 9.01 2.59 1.24
C TYR A 20 8.60 1.85 -0.03
N LEU A 21 7.50 1.10 0.04
CA LEU A 21 6.91 0.46 -1.12
C LEU A 21 6.27 1.52 -2.02
N HIS A 22 6.70 1.58 -3.27
CA HIS A 22 6.16 2.47 -4.31
C HIS A 22 5.45 1.65 -5.37
N ALA A 23 4.32 2.16 -5.86
CA ALA A 23 3.76 1.73 -7.14
C ALA A 23 4.67 2.24 -8.26
N ASP A 24 5.03 1.36 -9.18
CA ASP A 24 5.85 1.73 -10.33
C ASP A 24 5.01 2.56 -11.31
N GLU A 25 5.71 3.36 -12.14
CA GLU A 25 5.05 4.28 -13.06
C GLU A 25 4.25 3.58 -14.17
N ASP A 26 4.54 2.29 -14.39
CA ASP A 26 3.82 1.44 -15.34
C ASP A 26 2.44 1.00 -14.84
N GLY A 27 2.10 1.29 -13.57
CA GLY A 27 0.83 0.91 -12.96
C GLY A 27 0.68 -0.58 -12.63
N HIS A 28 1.73 -1.38 -12.83
CA HIS A 28 1.70 -2.83 -12.67
C HIS A 28 2.71 -3.34 -11.64
N GLY A 29 3.88 -2.70 -11.55
CA GLY A 29 4.96 -3.10 -10.67
C GLY A 29 4.94 -2.43 -9.29
N VAL A 30 5.80 -2.95 -8.40
CA VAL A 30 6.15 -2.29 -7.15
C VAL A 30 7.64 -2.36 -6.89
N SER A 31 8.20 -1.27 -6.37
CA SER A 31 9.62 -1.14 -6.04
C SER A 31 9.83 -0.51 -4.67
N LEU A 32 11.07 -0.56 -4.17
CA LEU A 32 11.43 0.04 -2.89
C LEU A 32 12.23 1.32 -3.10
N HIS A 33 11.73 2.44 -2.59
CA HIS A 33 12.36 3.74 -2.71
C HIS A 33 12.52 4.45 -1.35
N HIS A 34 13.59 5.22 -1.20
CA HIS A 34 13.88 5.99 0.02
C HIS A 34 12.88 7.13 0.27
N ARG A 35 12.25 7.66 -0.79
CA ARG A 35 11.40 8.84 -0.70
C ARG A 35 10.03 8.50 -0.09
N ARG A 36 9.78 8.98 1.14
CA ARG A 36 8.47 8.85 1.82
C ARG A 36 7.39 9.74 1.20
N ALA A 37 7.75 10.98 0.88
CA ALA A 37 6.83 12.01 0.38
C ALA A 37 6.65 11.87 -1.14
N SER A 38 6.00 10.78 -1.54
CA SER A 38 5.56 10.51 -2.92
C SER A 38 4.13 9.99 -2.90
N MET A 39 3.38 10.22 -3.98
CA MET A 39 2.04 9.64 -4.17
C MET A 39 2.14 8.15 -4.50
N ASN A 40 3.16 7.73 -5.23
CA ASN A 40 3.48 6.33 -5.49
C ASN A 40 3.72 5.53 -4.21
N ALA A 41 4.14 6.19 -3.12
CA ALA A 41 4.33 5.54 -1.82
C ALA A 41 3.03 5.37 -1.02
N ALA A 42 1.92 5.95 -1.48
CA ALA A 42 0.64 5.96 -0.78
C ALA A 42 -0.27 4.85 -1.34
N TRP A 43 -0.86 4.11 -0.40
CA TRP A 43 -1.69 2.95 -0.70
C TRP A 43 -3.04 3.10 0.00
N ALA A 44 -4.12 3.01 -0.77
CA ALA A 44 -5.48 2.94 -0.24
C ALA A 44 -5.77 1.52 0.26
N VAL A 45 -6.19 1.43 1.51
CA VAL A 45 -6.63 0.17 2.14
C VAL A 45 -8.00 -0.19 1.59
N HIS A 46 -8.10 -1.36 0.98
CA HIS A 46 -9.38 -1.96 0.59
C HIS A 46 -9.57 -3.25 1.37
N LEU A 47 -10.48 -3.22 2.35
CA LEU A 47 -10.86 -4.40 3.11
C LEU A 47 -11.91 -5.19 2.33
N HIS A 48 -11.62 -6.46 2.05
CA HIS A 48 -12.52 -7.38 1.35
C HIS A 48 -12.79 -8.59 2.25
N GLN A 49 -14.06 -8.95 2.44
CA GLN A 49 -14.46 -10.21 3.06
C GLN A 49 -14.86 -11.20 1.97
N PHE A 50 -14.24 -12.37 1.93
CA PHE A 50 -14.60 -13.42 0.98
C PHE A 50 -14.69 -14.76 1.71
N GLN A 51 -15.82 -15.43 1.54
CA GLN A 51 -16.19 -16.62 2.31
C GLN A 51 -16.06 -16.36 3.82
N ASN A 52 -15.08 -16.99 4.49
CA ASN A 52 -14.83 -16.90 5.92
C ASN A 52 -13.49 -16.25 6.24
N ALA A 53 -12.90 -15.53 5.28
CA ALA A 53 -11.61 -14.86 5.41
C ALA A 53 -11.73 -13.36 5.13
N GLN A 54 -10.88 -12.58 5.80
CA GLN A 54 -10.79 -11.14 5.62
C GLN A 54 -9.44 -10.81 4.97
N TYR A 55 -9.47 -10.20 3.80
CA TYR A 55 -8.32 -9.78 3.02
C TYR A 55 -8.13 -8.27 3.13
N LEU A 56 -6.87 -7.85 3.20
CA LEU A 56 -6.48 -6.46 3.05
C LEU A 56 -5.77 -6.34 1.72
N LEU A 57 -6.40 -5.60 0.81
CA LEU A 57 -5.82 -5.22 -0.47
C LEU A 57 -5.28 -3.81 -0.35
N LEU A 58 -4.20 -3.53 -1.07
CA LEU A 58 -3.61 -2.21 -1.17
C LEU A 58 -3.70 -1.77 -2.63
N HIS A 59 -4.44 -0.70 -2.87
CA HIS A 59 -4.51 -0.07 -4.18
C HIS A 59 -3.57 1.12 -4.22
N SER A 60 -2.88 1.32 -5.34
CA SER A 60 -2.08 2.53 -5.52
C SER A 60 -2.99 3.76 -5.40
N ALA A 61 -2.51 4.80 -4.73
CA ALA A 61 -3.21 6.09 -4.73
C ALA A 61 -2.81 6.96 -5.94
N ALA A 62 -1.86 6.51 -6.76
CA ALA A 62 -1.38 7.22 -7.94
C ALA A 62 -2.08 6.83 -9.25
N TYR A 63 -2.75 5.67 -9.30
CA TYR A 63 -3.37 5.08 -10.49
C TYR A 63 -4.71 4.43 -10.17
#